data_AF-A0A2E8GUU7-F1
#
_entry.id   AF-A0A2E8GUU7-F1
#
_cell.length_a   1.000
_cell.length_b   1.000
_cell.length_c   1.000
_cell.angle_alpha   90.00
_cell.angle_beta   90.00
_cell.angle_gamma   90.00
#
_symmetry.space_group_name_H-M   'P 1'
#
loop_
_entity.id
_entity.type
_entity.pdbx_description
1 polymer ?
#
loop_
_entity_poly.entity_id
_entity_poly.type
_entity_poly.pdbx_seq_one_letter_code
_entity_poly.pdbx_strand_id
1 'polypeptide(L)'
;MKTSIVVITALMVAGFLFLIFANPLEDRVKNLENYLAKQEALIDSLQKDNHAQINSLNISMNQQSDLIDSLANAMNKQNSTLQTMINSLKNVMNEQNANVQIIVDSLAHVNNEQDSTFQTMSDSLENVMNEQDSTLQALIGSLAMNIGGDIMALGNLITQQQYYADSLNLDMGGYIDSLFALQQSMIVELLESGINALFTDTEVFRGAMPSSWTDLDLSSVVGQKQSLVMLRYKYNFSDSTYSNVAVRTNNSNFDSGSNTSINSILLNSTDNPSSFMLLQTDSGGMIEQRETSANNANVTASVVFYLNQ
;
A
#
# COMPACT_ATOMS: atom_id res chain seq x y z
N MET A 1 154.23 131.29 -5.66
CA MET A 1 154.47 129.88 -5.26
C MET A 1 153.46 129.35 -4.24
N LYS A 2 152.99 130.12 -3.25
CA LYS A 2 152.04 129.64 -2.23
C LYS A 2 150.62 129.33 -2.74
N THR A 3 150.07 130.09 -3.69
CA THR A 3 148.68 129.94 -4.16
C THR A 3 148.45 128.68 -5.02
N SER A 4 149.42 128.31 -5.86
CA SER A 4 149.32 127.11 -6.70
C SER A 4 149.38 125.80 -5.89
N ILE A 5 150.16 125.78 -4.80
CA ILE A 5 150.24 124.62 -3.91
C ILE A 5 148.89 124.40 -3.19
N VAL A 6 148.21 125.45 -2.72
CA VAL A 6 146.92 125.30 -2.04
C VAL A 6 145.83 124.76 -2.99
N VAL A 7 145.78 125.23 -4.24
CA VAL A 7 144.81 124.74 -5.24
C VAL A 7 145.08 123.28 -5.62
N ILE A 8 146.34 122.91 -5.84
CA ILE A 8 146.73 121.53 -6.14
C ILE A 8 146.43 120.60 -4.95
N THR A 9 146.69 121.06 -3.72
CA THR A 9 146.41 120.27 -2.51
C THR A 9 144.90 120.12 -2.30
N ALA A 10 144.10 121.16 -2.56
CA ALA A 10 142.64 121.10 -2.48
C ALA A 10 142.04 120.16 -3.54
N LEU A 11 142.54 120.20 -4.79
CA LEU A 11 142.14 119.24 -5.83
C LEU A 11 142.57 117.82 -5.49
N MET A 12 143.78 117.61 -4.96
CA MET A 12 144.22 116.29 -4.54
C MET A 12 143.39 115.77 -3.36
N VAL A 13 143.09 116.60 -2.35
CA VAL A 13 142.24 116.22 -1.22
C VAL A 13 140.81 115.94 -1.67
N ALA A 14 140.25 116.76 -2.58
CA ALA A 14 138.93 116.52 -3.14
C ALA A 14 138.89 115.25 -4.00
N GLY A 15 139.91 115.00 -4.83
CA GLY A 15 140.04 113.78 -5.63
C GLY A 15 140.27 112.55 -4.76
N PHE A 16 141.02 112.66 -3.67
CA PHE A 16 141.25 111.59 -2.72
C PHE A 16 140.02 111.31 -1.85
N LEU A 17 139.29 112.35 -1.42
CA LEU A 17 137.97 112.19 -0.78
C LEU A 17 136.98 111.55 -1.75
N PHE A 18 136.97 111.97 -3.01
CA PHE A 18 136.14 111.37 -4.05
C PHE A 18 136.47 109.89 -4.21
N LEU A 19 137.74 109.50 -4.27
CA LEU A 19 138.16 108.09 -4.29
C LEU A 19 137.79 107.32 -3.01
N ILE A 20 137.93 107.93 -1.83
CA ILE A 20 137.57 107.33 -0.54
C ILE A 20 136.05 107.08 -0.42
N PHE A 21 135.22 107.99 -0.94
CA PHE A 21 133.76 107.90 -0.82
C PHE A 21 133.08 107.25 -2.04
N ALA A 22 133.63 107.36 -3.25
CA ALA A 22 133.03 106.83 -4.47
C ALA A 22 133.18 105.31 -4.59
N ASN A 23 134.35 104.73 -4.29
CA ASN A 23 134.56 103.29 -4.42
C ASN A 23 133.63 102.46 -3.50
N PRO A 24 133.49 102.78 -2.19
CA PRO A 24 132.55 102.06 -1.32
C PRO A 24 131.08 102.32 -1.68
N LEU A 25 130.77 103.44 -2.34
CA LEU A 25 129.42 103.74 -2.81
C LEU A 25 129.08 102.90 -4.04
N GLU A 26 130.01 102.74 -4.99
CA GLU A 26 129.88 101.89 -6.17
C GLU A 26 129.67 100.42 -5.80
N ASP A 27 130.46 99.89 -4.85
CA ASP A 27 130.27 98.53 -4.33
C ASP A 27 128.91 98.33 -3.65
N ARG A 28 128.42 99.34 -2.93
CA ARG A 28 127.08 99.31 -2.33
C ARG A 28 125.98 99.35 -3.39
N VAL A 29 126.12 100.15 -4.44
CA VAL A 29 125.18 100.20 -5.58
C VAL A 29 125.14 98.86 -6.29
N LYS A 30 126.30 98.27 -6.61
CA LYS A 30 126.38 96.94 -7.25
C LYS A 30 125.76 95.82 -6.40
N ASN A 31 125.94 95.88 -5.08
CA ASN A 31 125.30 94.94 -4.16
C ASN A 31 123.77 95.12 -4.11
N LEU A 32 123.28 96.37 -4.15
CA LEU A 32 121.86 96.68 -4.23
C LEU A 32 121.25 96.21 -5.56
N GLU A 33 121.93 96.40 -6.69
CA GLU A 33 121.52 95.90 -8.01
C GLU A 33 121.43 94.37 -8.03
N ASN A 34 122.44 93.67 -7.48
CA ASN A 34 122.40 92.20 -7.34
C ASN A 34 121.27 91.73 -6.43
N TYR A 35 120.97 92.47 -5.35
CA TYR A 35 119.85 92.16 -4.47
C TYR A 35 118.50 92.38 -5.18
N LEU A 36 118.36 93.49 -5.92
CA LEU A 36 117.19 93.79 -6.72
C LEU A 36 116.94 92.72 -7.78
N ALA A 37 117.97 92.32 -8.54
CA ALA A 37 117.89 91.27 -9.54
C ALA A 37 117.47 89.91 -8.96
N LYS A 38 117.94 89.57 -7.75
CA LYS A 38 117.49 88.37 -7.03
C LYS A 38 116.03 88.48 -6.57
N GLN A 39 115.59 89.66 -6.16
CA GLN A 39 114.18 89.89 -5.79
C GLN A 39 113.26 89.80 -7.01
N GLU A 40 113.64 90.40 -8.14
CA GLU A 40 112.91 90.30 -9.41
C GLU A 40 112.77 88.85 -9.87
N ALA A 41 113.87 88.09 -9.88
CA ALA A 41 113.84 86.67 -10.23
C ALA A 41 112.95 85.84 -9.28
N LEU A 42 112.96 86.15 -7.98
CA LEU A 42 112.07 85.50 -7.01
C LEU A 42 110.60 85.84 -7.26
N ILE A 43 110.29 87.11 -7.54
CA ILE A 43 108.94 87.58 -7.86
C ILE A 43 108.44 86.88 -9.12
N ASP A 44 109.24 86.81 -10.18
CA ASP A 44 108.89 86.13 -11.42
C ASP A 44 108.62 84.64 -11.21
N SER A 45 109.45 83.97 -10.41
CA SER A 45 109.25 82.56 -10.06
C SER A 45 107.94 82.36 -9.29
N LEU A 46 107.69 83.19 -8.27
CA LEU A 46 106.46 83.12 -7.48
C LEU A 46 105.21 83.39 -8.31
N GLN A 47 105.28 84.37 -9.23
CA GLN A 47 104.18 84.68 -10.14
C GLN A 47 103.90 83.51 -11.09
N LYS A 48 104.94 82.90 -11.64
CA LYS A 48 104.81 81.73 -12.52
C LYS A 48 104.21 80.54 -11.79
N ASP A 49 104.69 80.25 -10.58
CA ASP A 49 104.18 79.14 -9.77
C ASP A 49 102.73 79.37 -9.35
N ASN A 50 102.39 80.59 -8.91
CA ASN A 50 101.01 80.95 -8.60
C ASN A 50 100.09 80.84 -9.83
N HIS A 51 100.54 81.30 -11.00
CA HIS A 51 99.77 81.19 -12.24
C HIS A 51 99.53 79.73 -12.62
N ALA A 52 100.54 78.86 -12.48
CA ALA A 52 100.40 77.44 -12.71
C ALA A 52 99.39 76.79 -11.74
N GLN A 53 99.49 77.11 -10.43
CA GLN A 53 98.56 76.60 -9.42
C GLN A 53 97.12 77.06 -9.67
N ILE A 54 96.91 78.35 -9.99
CA ILE A 54 95.59 78.89 -10.33
C ILE A 54 95.02 78.18 -11.54
N ASN A 55 95.82 77.98 -12.60
CA ASN A 55 95.37 77.27 -13.79
C ASN A 55 94.99 75.82 -13.49
N SER A 56 95.80 75.09 -12.72
CA SER A 56 95.48 73.72 -12.28
C SER A 56 94.22 73.65 -11.42
N LEU A 57 94.03 74.61 -10.51
CA LEU A 57 92.83 74.71 -9.69
C LEU A 57 91.59 74.97 -10.56
N ASN A 58 91.70 75.89 -11.52
CA ASN A 58 90.60 76.25 -12.42
C ASN A 58 90.17 75.07 -13.30
N ILE A 59 91.14 74.31 -13.82
CA ILE A 59 90.87 73.06 -14.55
C ILE A 59 90.13 72.06 -13.65
N SER A 60 90.59 71.85 -12.42
CA SER A 60 89.97 70.92 -11.47
C SER A 60 88.55 71.35 -11.10
N MET A 61 88.32 72.65 -10.90
CA MET A 61 86.99 73.20 -10.62
C MET A 61 86.03 73.00 -11.79
N ASN A 62 86.47 73.23 -13.02
CA ASN A 62 85.63 73.01 -14.20
C ASN A 62 85.26 71.53 -14.35
N GLN A 63 86.21 70.62 -14.15
CA GLN A 63 85.94 69.18 -14.16
C GLN A 63 84.94 68.76 -13.07
N GLN A 64 85.02 69.35 -11.87
CA GLN A 64 84.04 69.11 -10.81
C GLN A 64 82.65 69.63 -11.18
N SER A 65 82.56 70.80 -11.83
CA SER A 65 81.29 71.33 -12.33
C SER A 65 80.64 70.38 -13.34
N ASP A 66 81.42 69.88 -14.32
CA ASP A 66 80.92 68.93 -15.33
C ASP A 66 80.42 67.62 -14.69
N LEU A 67 81.12 67.13 -13.66
CA LEU A 67 80.70 65.93 -12.91
C LEU A 67 79.40 66.17 -12.13
N ILE A 68 79.23 67.34 -11.52
CA ILE A 68 78.00 67.72 -10.81
C ILE A 68 76.83 67.75 -11.78
N ASP A 69 77.00 68.37 -12.95
CA ASP A 69 75.95 68.43 -13.98
C ASP A 69 75.59 67.05 -14.52
N SER A 70 76.58 66.20 -14.77
CA SER A 70 76.37 64.82 -15.20
C SER A 70 75.62 64.00 -14.15
N LEU A 71 76.01 64.11 -12.88
CA LEU A 71 75.35 63.44 -11.76
C LEU A 71 73.91 63.93 -11.58
N ALA A 72 73.66 65.25 -11.65
CA ALA A 72 72.33 65.82 -11.57
C ALA A 72 71.42 65.29 -12.68
N ASN A 73 71.92 65.23 -13.92
CA ASN A 73 71.18 64.67 -15.06
C ASN A 73 70.89 63.17 -14.88
N ALA A 74 71.86 62.38 -14.41
CA ALA A 74 71.67 60.96 -14.13
C ALA A 74 70.61 60.72 -13.04
N MET A 75 70.66 61.48 -11.93
CA MET A 75 69.68 61.41 -10.85
C MET A 75 68.28 61.81 -11.34
N ASN A 76 68.15 62.88 -12.12
CA ASN A 76 66.87 63.31 -12.68
C ASN A 76 66.25 62.23 -13.58
N LYS A 77 67.06 61.60 -14.44
CA LYS A 77 66.62 60.49 -15.30
C LYS A 77 66.19 59.27 -14.50
N GLN A 78 66.93 58.92 -13.44
CA GLN A 78 66.60 57.83 -12.55
C GLN A 78 65.28 58.10 -11.81
N ASN A 79 65.10 59.31 -11.25
CA ASN A 79 63.86 59.72 -10.58
C ASN A 79 62.66 59.67 -11.53
N SER A 80 62.81 60.17 -12.76
CA SER A 80 61.76 60.10 -13.78
C SER A 80 61.37 58.66 -14.11
N THR A 81 62.36 57.77 -14.28
CA THR A 81 62.12 56.35 -14.57
C THR A 81 61.42 55.65 -13.40
N LEU A 82 61.85 55.93 -12.16
CA LEU A 82 61.21 55.41 -10.96
C LEU A 82 59.76 55.87 -10.86
N GLN A 83 59.48 57.14 -11.15
CA GLN A 83 58.12 57.68 -11.12
C GLN A 83 57.21 57.00 -12.16
N THR A 84 57.72 56.74 -13.38
CA THR A 84 56.99 55.99 -14.40
C THR A 84 56.68 54.58 -13.93
N MET A 85 57.66 53.86 -13.36
CA MET A 85 57.43 52.50 -12.83
C MET A 85 56.41 52.49 -11.68
N ILE A 86 56.47 53.45 -10.76
CA ILE A 86 55.50 53.59 -9.68
C ILE A 86 54.08 53.79 -10.24
N ASN A 87 53.93 54.66 -11.23
CA ASN A 87 52.62 54.91 -11.86
C ASN A 87 52.10 53.65 -12.57
N SER A 88 52.95 52.94 -13.31
CA SER A 88 52.58 51.68 -13.97
C SER A 88 52.17 50.60 -12.97
N LEU A 89 52.92 50.42 -11.88
CA LEU A 89 52.58 49.47 -10.82
C LEU A 89 51.25 49.82 -10.14
N LYS A 90 51.01 51.11 -9.89
CA LYS A 90 49.73 51.58 -9.33
C LYS A 90 48.56 51.25 -10.24
N ASN A 91 48.71 51.44 -11.55
CA ASN A 91 47.65 51.11 -12.51
C ASN A 91 47.38 49.60 -12.55
N VAL A 92 48.43 48.78 -12.63
CA VAL A 92 48.30 47.31 -12.60
C VAL A 92 47.61 46.84 -11.32
N MET A 93 47.98 47.40 -10.16
CA MET A 93 47.37 47.07 -8.88
C MET A 93 45.89 47.45 -8.83
N ASN A 94 45.53 48.63 -9.37
CA ASN A 94 44.13 49.06 -9.45
C ASN A 94 43.30 48.15 -10.37
N GLU A 95 43.84 47.78 -11.53
CA GLU A 95 43.19 46.85 -12.47
C GLU A 95 43.01 45.46 -11.84
N GLN A 96 44.04 44.95 -11.16
CA GLN A 96 43.95 43.69 -10.42
C GLN A 96 42.87 43.75 -9.34
N ASN A 97 42.83 44.83 -8.55
CA ASN A 97 41.82 45.01 -7.51
C ASN A 97 40.40 45.09 -8.10
N ALA A 98 40.22 45.79 -9.22
CA ALA A 98 38.94 45.86 -9.92
C ALA A 98 38.50 44.49 -10.46
N ASN A 99 39.41 43.74 -11.08
CA ASN A 99 39.12 42.39 -11.58
C ASN A 99 38.75 41.42 -10.45
N VAL A 100 39.46 41.46 -9.32
CA VAL A 100 39.12 40.66 -8.15
C VAL A 100 37.73 41.02 -7.63
N GLN A 101 37.39 42.31 -7.54
CA GLN A 101 36.06 42.74 -7.11
C GLN A 101 34.95 42.21 -8.04
N ILE A 102 35.14 42.31 -9.36
CA ILE A 102 34.18 41.79 -10.35
C ILE A 102 33.97 40.28 -10.17
N ILE A 103 35.05 39.53 -9.92
CA ILE A 103 34.98 38.08 -9.70
C ILE A 103 34.22 37.78 -8.40
N VAL A 104 34.53 38.50 -7.32
CA VAL A 104 33.84 38.34 -6.02
C VAL A 104 32.35 38.62 -6.15
N ASP A 105 31.98 39.72 -6.81
CA ASP A 105 30.57 40.11 -7.01
C ASP A 105 29.85 39.06 -7.88
N SER A 106 30.50 38.55 -8.92
CA SER A 106 29.95 37.50 -9.80
C SER A 106 29.74 36.18 -9.05
N LEU A 107 30.70 35.76 -8.23
CA LEU A 107 30.57 34.55 -7.42
C LEU A 107 29.47 34.69 -6.37
N ALA A 108 29.36 35.85 -5.73
CA ALA A 108 28.28 36.13 -4.78
C ALA A 108 26.91 36.08 -5.47
N HIS A 109 26.79 36.63 -6.67
CA HIS A 109 25.56 36.57 -7.45
C HIS A 109 25.16 35.13 -7.81
N VAL A 110 26.09 34.34 -8.35
CA VAL A 110 25.84 32.92 -8.68
C VAL A 110 25.44 32.12 -7.43
N ASN A 111 26.10 32.35 -6.29
CA ASN A 111 25.76 31.65 -5.05
C ASN A 111 24.33 31.99 -4.60
N ASN A 112 23.94 33.27 -4.63
CA ASN A 112 22.58 33.69 -4.27
C ASN A 112 21.52 33.12 -5.22
N GLU A 113 21.79 33.04 -6.53
CA GLU A 113 20.88 32.42 -7.51
C GLU A 113 20.74 30.91 -7.29
N GLN A 114 21.83 30.23 -6.96
CA GLN A 114 21.82 28.82 -6.60
C GLN A 114 20.97 28.58 -5.34
N ASP A 115 21.21 29.35 -4.27
CA ASP A 115 20.44 29.26 -3.02
C ASP A 115 18.93 29.48 -3.28
N SER A 116 18.58 30.49 -4.07
CA SER A 116 17.18 30.78 -4.45
C SER A 116 16.54 29.64 -5.25
N THR A 117 17.30 29.04 -6.18
CA THR A 117 16.83 27.92 -7.01
C THR A 117 16.61 26.68 -6.14
N PHE A 118 17.52 26.37 -5.23
CA PHE A 118 17.38 25.26 -4.29
C PHE A 118 16.18 25.46 -3.36
N GLN A 119 15.97 26.67 -2.84
CA GLN A 119 14.81 26.97 -2.00
C GLN A 119 13.51 26.75 -2.76
N THR A 120 13.40 27.28 -3.98
CA THR A 120 12.22 27.11 -4.84
C THR A 120 11.94 25.63 -5.13
N MET A 121 12.98 24.84 -5.41
CA MET A 121 12.85 23.40 -5.64
C MET A 121 12.41 22.67 -4.37
N SER A 122 12.95 23.04 -3.20
CA SER A 122 12.57 22.47 -1.91
C SER A 122 11.09 22.74 -1.59
N ASP A 123 10.65 23.99 -1.72
CA ASP A 123 9.25 24.38 -1.49
C ASP A 123 8.30 23.66 -2.46
N SER A 124 8.70 23.54 -3.73
CA SER A 124 7.93 22.81 -4.73
C SER A 124 7.82 21.32 -4.41
N LEU A 125 8.90 20.69 -3.92
CA LEU A 125 8.89 19.28 -3.56
C LEU A 125 8.00 19.02 -2.34
N GLU A 126 8.07 19.89 -1.32
CA GLU A 126 7.23 19.83 -0.13
C GLU A 126 5.74 19.94 -0.51
N ASN A 127 5.38 20.88 -1.40
CA ASN A 127 4.01 21.02 -1.88
C ASN A 127 3.50 19.75 -2.58
N VAL A 128 4.29 19.17 -3.49
CA VAL A 128 3.92 17.92 -4.18
C VAL A 128 3.73 16.78 -3.18
N MET A 129 4.61 16.64 -2.19
CA MET A 129 4.48 15.61 -1.15
C MET A 129 3.20 15.78 -0.34
N ASN A 130 2.87 17.01 0.07
CA ASN A 130 1.65 17.31 0.83
C ASN A 130 0.38 17.04 0.01
N GLU A 131 0.37 17.38 -1.28
CA GLU A 131 -0.74 17.08 -2.19
C GLU A 131 -0.94 15.57 -2.38
N GLN A 132 0.16 14.83 -2.53
CA GLN A 132 0.12 13.37 -2.64
C GLN A 132 -0.42 12.72 -1.35
N ASP A 133 0.04 13.16 -0.19
CA ASP A 133 -0.43 12.65 1.11
C ASP A 133 -1.93 12.95 1.31
N SER A 134 -2.36 14.18 1.01
CA SER A 134 -3.78 14.58 1.05
C SER A 134 -4.65 13.73 0.11
N THR A 135 -4.18 13.50 -1.12
CA THR A 135 -4.88 12.66 -2.10
C THR A 135 -5.01 11.21 -1.62
N LEU A 136 -3.95 10.66 -1.03
CA LEU A 136 -3.94 9.31 -0.48
C LEU A 136 -4.91 9.19 0.71
N GLN A 137 -4.90 10.17 1.62
CA GLN A 137 -5.83 10.22 2.75
C GLN A 137 -7.29 10.28 2.28
N ALA A 138 -7.59 11.09 1.26
CA ALA A 138 -8.93 11.19 0.68
C ALA A 138 -9.39 9.86 0.04
N LEU A 139 -8.48 9.18 -0.67
CA LEU A 139 -8.75 7.86 -1.26
C LEU A 139 -9.02 6.81 -0.19
N ILE A 140 -8.19 6.77 0.87
CA ILE A 140 -8.37 5.87 2.01
C ILE A 140 -9.73 6.12 2.67
N GLY A 141 -10.08 7.39 2.93
CA GLY A 141 -11.38 7.75 3.50
C GLY A 141 -12.55 7.28 2.64
N SER A 142 -12.48 7.51 1.33
CA SER A 142 -13.51 7.09 0.38
C SER A 142 -13.67 5.56 0.32
N LEU A 143 -12.55 4.83 0.32
CA LEU A 143 -12.55 3.37 0.33
C LEU A 143 -13.15 2.83 1.63
N ALA A 144 -12.77 3.39 2.77
CA ALA A 144 -13.31 2.99 4.07
C ALA A 144 -14.82 3.22 4.16
N MET A 145 -15.33 4.34 3.63
CA MET A 145 -16.77 4.61 3.56
C MET A 145 -17.50 3.59 2.68
N ASN A 146 -16.98 3.27 1.50
CA ASN A 146 -17.60 2.29 0.61
C ASN A 146 -17.63 0.89 1.24
N ILE A 147 -16.49 0.43 1.78
CA ILE A 147 -16.42 -0.87 2.47
C ILE A 147 -17.37 -0.90 3.68
N GLY A 148 -17.42 0.17 4.47
CA GLY A 148 -18.35 0.27 5.60
C GLY A 148 -19.82 0.19 5.15
N GLY A 149 -20.17 0.87 4.05
CA GLY A 149 -21.50 0.79 3.45
C GLY A 149 -21.87 -0.62 2.99
N ASP A 150 -20.96 -1.29 2.27
CA ASP A 150 -21.17 -2.65 1.78
C ASP A 150 -21.31 -3.66 2.93
N ILE A 151 -20.49 -3.54 3.98
CA ILE A 151 -20.59 -4.38 5.19
C ILE A 151 -21.97 -4.21 5.86
N MET A 152 -22.46 -2.97 5.99
CA MET A 152 -23.78 -2.72 6.56
C MET A 152 -24.90 -3.31 5.69
N ALA A 153 -24.82 -3.13 4.37
CA ALA A 153 -25.80 -3.69 3.44
C ALA A 153 -25.84 -5.23 3.50
N LEU A 154 -24.66 -5.88 3.55
CA LEU A 154 -24.54 -7.32 3.73
C LEU A 154 -25.10 -7.79 5.08
N GLY A 155 -24.81 -7.07 6.16
CA GLY A 155 -25.37 -7.37 7.49
C GLY A 155 -26.89 -7.31 7.53
N ASN A 156 -27.49 -6.32 6.87
CA ASN A 156 -28.95 -6.21 6.73
C ASN A 156 -29.53 -7.38 5.92
N LEU A 157 -28.89 -7.75 4.80
CA LEU A 157 -29.32 -8.88 3.98
C LEU A 157 -29.27 -10.20 4.76
N ILE A 158 -28.20 -10.44 5.51
CA ILE A 158 -28.06 -11.63 6.37
C ILE A 158 -29.18 -11.67 7.40
N THR A 159 -29.46 -10.56 8.06
CA THR A 159 -30.55 -10.46 9.06
C THR A 159 -31.91 -10.75 8.44
N GLN A 160 -32.18 -10.22 7.25
CA GLN A 160 -33.42 -10.46 6.53
C GLN A 160 -33.56 -11.93 6.10
N GLN A 161 -32.48 -12.56 5.64
CA GLN A 161 -32.48 -13.98 5.28
C GLN A 161 -32.71 -14.87 6.50
N GLN A 162 -32.10 -14.54 7.64
CA GLN A 162 -32.33 -15.26 8.89
C GLN A 162 -33.81 -15.20 9.30
N TYR A 163 -34.42 -14.00 9.23
CA TYR A 163 -35.85 -13.83 9.51
C TYR A 163 -36.73 -14.72 8.61
N TYR A 164 -36.43 -14.77 7.30
CA TYR A 164 -37.18 -15.63 6.38
C TYR A 164 -36.99 -17.12 6.68
N ALA A 165 -35.77 -17.54 7.02
CA ALA A 165 -35.49 -18.93 7.39
C ALA A 165 -36.24 -19.33 8.67
N ASP A 166 -36.25 -18.46 9.68
CA ASP A 166 -36.94 -18.70 10.94
C ASP A 166 -38.46 -18.79 10.75
N SER A 167 -39.04 -17.90 9.94
CA SER A 167 -40.47 -17.93 9.60
C SER A 167 -40.86 -19.21 8.88
N LEU A 168 -40.07 -19.64 7.89
CA LEU A 168 -40.35 -20.86 7.14
C LEU A 168 -40.28 -22.09 8.06
N ASN A 169 -39.30 -22.13 8.96
CA ASN A 169 -39.13 -23.22 9.90
C ASN A 169 -40.29 -23.29 10.92
N LEU A 170 -40.79 -22.12 11.36
CA LEU A 170 -41.97 -22.01 12.21
C LEU A 170 -43.23 -22.53 11.51
N ASP A 171 -43.47 -22.08 10.27
CA ASP A 171 -44.62 -22.51 9.47
C ASP A 171 -44.58 -24.02 9.22
N MET A 172 -43.41 -24.56 8.83
CA MET A 172 -43.22 -26.00 8.65
C MET A 172 -43.48 -26.78 9.94
N GLY A 173 -42.99 -26.30 11.09
CA GLY A 173 -43.29 -26.89 12.39
C GLY A 173 -44.78 -26.94 12.68
N GLY A 174 -45.49 -25.82 12.47
CA GLY A 174 -46.94 -25.75 12.66
C GLY A 174 -47.74 -26.68 11.74
N TYR A 175 -47.31 -26.84 10.48
CA TYR A 175 -47.91 -27.81 9.56
C TYR A 175 -47.70 -29.26 10.03
N ILE A 176 -46.49 -29.61 10.47
CA ILE A 176 -46.18 -30.95 10.98
C ILE A 176 -47.02 -31.25 12.23
N ASP A 177 -47.11 -30.31 13.17
CA ASP A 177 -47.90 -30.46 14.40
C ASP A 177 -49.39 -30.65 14.09
N SER A 178 -49.94 -29.87 13.15
CA SER A 178 -51.33 -29.97 12.73
C SER A 178 -51.64 -31.31 12.06
N LEU A 179 -50.73 -31.79 11.20
CA LEU A 179 -50.87 -33.09 10.56
C LEU A 179 -50.81 -34.23 11.57
N PHE A 180 -49.88 -34.15 12.53
CA PHE A 180 -49.77 -35.14 13.60
C PHE A 180 -51.04 -35.16 14.46
N ALA A 181 -51.55 -33.99 14.86
CA ALA A 181 -52.79 -33.90 15.62
C ALA A 181 -53.99 -34.51 14.86
N LEU A 182 -54.10 -34.24 13.56
CA LEU A 182 -55.15 -34.82 12.70
C LEU A 182 -55.03 -36.35 12.62
N GLN A 183 -53.82 -36.87 12.40
CA GLN A 183 -53.56 -38.31 12.36
C GLN A 183 -53.95 -38.99 13.67
N GLN A 184 -53.57 -38.40 14.81
CA GLN A 184 -53.94 -38.91 16.12
C GLN A 184 -55.45 -38.87 16.35
N SER A 185 -56.13 -37.79 15.95
CA SER A 185 -57.61 -37.68 16.05
C SER A 185 -58.31 -38.75 15.21
N MET A 186 -57.87 -38.97 13.97
CA MET A 186 -58.46 -39.99 13.09
C MET A 186 -58.28 -41.41 13.66
N ILE A 187 -57.12 -41.70 14.24
CA ILE A 187 -56.87 -43.00 14.88
C ILE A 187 -57.80 -43.20 16.08
N VAL A 188 -57.98 -42.16 16.91
CA VAL A 188 -58.90 -42.20 18.06
C VAL A 188 -60.34 -42.41 17.60
N GLU A 189 -60.81 -41.64 16.61
CA GLU A 189 -62.16 -41.79 16.05
C GLU A 189 -62.41 -43.20 15.49
N LEU A 190 -61.43 -43.79 14.79
CA LEU A 190 -61.54 -45.16 14.30
C LEU A 190 -61.65 -46.17 15.44
N LEU A 191 -60.85 -46.01 16.51
CA LEU A 191 -60.90 -46.88 17.69
C LEU A 191 -62.21 -46.72 18.47
N GLU A 192 -62.76 -45.50 18.54
CA GLU A 192 -63.99 -45.18 19.28
C GLU A 192 -65.27 -45.45 18.47
N SER A 193 -65.19 -45.56 17.14
CA SER A 193 -66.34 -45.79 16.25
C SER A 193 -67.12 -47.08 16.53
N GLY A 194 -66.62 -47.97 17.40
CA GLY A 194 -67.27 -49.24 17.75
C GLY A 194 -67.28 -50.27 16.63
N ILE A 195 -66.74 -49.92 15.45
CA ILE A 195 -66.57 -50.81 14.30
C ILE A 195 -65.54 -51.88 14.67
N ASN A 196 -66.04 -53.03 15.10
CA ASN A 196 -65.26 -54.26 15.21
C ASN A 196 -65.27 -54.94 13.85
N ALA A 197 -64.43 -54.46 12.94
CA ALA A 197 -64.15 -55.09 11.65
C ALA A 197 -62.87 -55.93 11.80
N LEU A 198 -63.02 -57.25 11.88
CA LEU A 198 -61.88 -58.17 11.97
C LEU A 198 -61.84 -59.08 10.75
N PHE A 199 -60.67 -59.16 10.14
CA PHE A 199 -60.32 -60.26 9.23
C PHE A 199 -59.88 -61.44 10.10
N THR A 200 -60.51 -62.59 9.89
CA THR A 200 -60.24 -63.83 10.63
C THR A 200 -60.20 -65.00 9.65
N ASP A 201 -59.90 -66.21 10.10
CA ASP A 201 -60.12 -67.44 9.33
C ASP A 201 -60.53 -68.54 10.32
N THR A 202 -61.69 -68.34 10.95
CA THR A 202 -62.16 -69.23 12.02
C THR A 202 -63.14 -70.23 11.46
N GLU A 203 -62.81 -71.52 11.55
CA GLU A 203 -63.71 -72.61 11.21
C GLU A 203 -64.92 -72.65 12.15
N VAL A 204 -66.12 -72.64 11.57
CA VAL A 204 -67.40 -72.67 12.28
C VAL A 204 -68.20 -73.92 11.96
N PHE A 205 -67.85 -74.61 10.86
CA PHE A 205 -68.48 -75.87 10.48
C PHE A 205 -67.52 -76.74 9.69
N ARG A 206 -67.57 -78.05 9.93
CA ARG A 206 -66.92 -79.05 9.10
C ARG A 206 -67.75 -80.32 9.08
N GLY A 207 -68.08 -80.80 7.89
CA GLY A 207 -68.79 -82.06 7.73
C GLY A 207 -69.69 -82.08 6.50
N ALA A 208 -70.55 -83.09 6.45
CA ALA A 208 -71.57 -83.23 5.41
C ALA A 208 -72.64 -82.14 5.55
N MET A 209 -72.95 -81.48 4.44
CA MET A 209 -73.97 -80.44 4.38
C MET A 209 -75.37 -81.02 4.66
N PRO A 210 -76.19 -80.34 5.47
CA PRO A 210 -77.54 -80.80 5.73
C PRO A 210 -78.42 -80.61 4.49
N SER A 211 -79.33 -81.55 4.26
CA SER A 211 -80.30 -81.51 3.15
C SER A 211 -81.52 -80.62 3.44
N SER A 212 -81.73 -80.25 4.70
CA SER A 212 -82.72 -79.26 5.15
C SER A 212 -82.03 -78.05 5.76
N TRP A 213 -82.72 -76.90 5.76
CA TRP A 213 -82.23 -75.71 6.46
C TRP A 213 -81.90 -76.04 7.92
N THR A 214 -80.65 -75.79 8.28
CA THR A 214 -80.11 -76.07 9.60
C THR A 214 -79.32 -74.87 10.07
N ASP A 215 -79.51 -74.52 11.33
CA ASP A 215 -78.80 -73.43 11.98
C ASP A 215 -77.29 -73.72 12.01
N LEU A 216 -76.50 -72.74 11.60
CA LEU A 216 -75.06 -72.67 11.78
C LEU A 216 -74.76 -71.51 12.73
N ASP A 217 -74.21 -71.86 13.89
CA ASP A 217 -73.83 -70.94 14.95
C ASP A 217 -72.49 -70.26 14.64
N LEU A 218 -72.50 -68.94 14.44
CA LEU A 218 -71.32 -68.11 14.27
C LEU A 218 -71.01 -67.27 15.52
N SER A 219 -71.81 -67.40 16.59
CA SER A 219 -71.78 -66.53 17.77
C SER A 219 -70.47 -66.60 18.54
N SER A 220 -69.71 -67.69 18.40
CA SER A 220 -68.34 -67.79 18.95
C SER A 220 -67.34 -66.84 18.28
N VAL A 221 -67.61 -66.40 17.05
CA VAL A 221 -66.77 -65.50 16.26
C VAL A 221 -67.32 -64.07 16.28
N VAL A 222 -68.62 -63.92 16.05
CA VAL A 222 -69.25 -62.60 15.87
C VAL A 222 -69.94 -62.10 17.15
N GLY A 223 -70.12 -62.96 18.15
CA GLY A 223 -70.94 -62.69 19.34
C GLY A 223 -72.43 -62.93 19.09
N GLN A 224 -73.25 -62.83 20.15
CA GLN A 224 -74.72 -62.87 20.03
C GLN A 224 -75.27 -61.52 19.57
N LYS A 225 -75.05 -61.21 18.29
CA LYS A 225 -75.52 -59.99 17.64
C LYS A 225 -75.63 -60.17 16.12
N GLN A 226 -76.37 -59.26 15.50
CA GLN A 226 -76.44 -59.19 14.04
C GLN A 226 -75.13 -58.60 13.51
N SER A 227 -74.47 -59.36 12.65
CA SER A 227 -73.18 -59.01 12.07
C SER A 227 -73.23 -59.28 10.58
N LEU A 228 -72.58 -58.41 9.80
CA LEU A 228 -72.29 -58.70 8.39
C LEU A 228 -71.08 -59.63 8.36
N VAL A 229 -71.24 -60.81 7.79
CA VAL A 229 -70.24 -61.88 7.81
C VAL A 229 -69.91 -62.32 6.39
N MET A 230 -68.62 -62.45 6.10
CA MET A 230 -68.13 -63.17 4.93
C MET A 230 -67.74 -64.58 5.35
N LEU A 231 -68.48 -65.57 4.87
CA LEU A 231 -68.19 -66.99 5.04
C LEU A 231 -67.46 -67.52 3.82
N ARG A 232 -66.44 -68.34 4.04
CA ARG A 232 -65.79 -69.16 3.03
C ARG A 232 -66.25 -70.60 3.21
N TYR A 233 -66.88 -71.18 2.20
CA TYR A 233 -67.09 -72.62 2.13
C TYR A 233 -66.03 -73.25 1.25
N LYS A 234 -65.30 -74.22 1.80
CA LYS A 234 -64.32 -75.03 1.08
C LYS A 234 -64.87 -76.43 0.86
N TYR A 235 -64.80 -76.90 -0.39
CA TYR A 235 -65.20 -78.25 -0.77
C TYR A 235 -64.11 -79.26 -0.36
N ASN A 236 -64.48 -80.30 0.39
CA ASN A 236 -63.55 -81.28 0.96
C ASN A 236 -63.56 -82.65 0.24
N PHE A 237 -64.23 -82.78 -0.91
CA PHE A 237 -64.19 -84.00 -1.73
C PHE A 237 -63.11 -83.93 -2.81
N SER A 238 -62.63 -85.11 -3.21
CA SER A 238 -61.64 -85.31 -4.29
C SER A 238 -62.27 -85.85 -5.58
N ASP A 239 -63.61 -85.93 -5.65
CA ASP A 239 -64.34 -86.36 -6.84
C ASP A 239 -64.77 -85.14 -7.70
N SER A 240 -65.12 -85.38 -8.96
CA SER A 240 -65.53 -84.34 -9.91
C SER A 240 -67.01 -83.94 -9.78
N THR A 241 -67.62 -84.15 -8.60
CA THR A 241 -69.00 -83.73 -8.38
C THR A 241 -69.06 -82.24 -8.01
N TYR A 242 -70.20 -81.63 -8.28
CA TYR A 242 -70.49 -80.27 -7.87
C TYR A 242 -71.58 -80.28 -6.80
N SER A 243 -71.53 -79.31 -5.90
CA SER A 243 -72.58 -79.08 -4.92
C SER A 243 -72.95 -77.61 -4.85
N ASN A 244 -74.22 -77.35 -4.58
CA ASN A 244 -74.75 -76.02 -4.34
C ASN A 244 -75.05 -75.88 -2.85
N VAL A 245 -74.28 -75.02 -2.18
CA VAL A 245 -74.53 -74.63 -0.79
C VAL A 245 -75.32 -73.34 -0.80
N ALA A 246 -76.49 -73.35 -0.18
CA ALA A 246 -77.29 -72.16 0.04
C ALA A 246 -77.17 -71.75 1.50
N VAL A 247 -77.06 -70.45 1.74
CA VAL A 247 -77.17 -69.89 3.09
C VAL A 247 -78.18 -68.76 3.11
N ARG A 248 -78.70 -68.49 4.30
CA ARG A 248 -79.59 -67.36 4.54
C ARG A 248 -79.46 -66.90 5.99
N THR A 249 -79.93 -65.69 6.26
CA THR A 249 -80.13 -65.23 7.63
C THR A 249 -81.12 -66.15 8.33
N ASN A 250 -80.85 -66.50 9.59
CA ASN A 250 -81.66 -67.43 10.35
C ASN A 250 -83.13 -66.96 10.44
N ASN A 251 -84.08 -67.91 10.38
CA ASN A 251 -85.53 -67.69 10.38
C ASN A 251 -86.05 -66.79 9.24
N SER A 252 -85.25 -66.60 8.18
CA SER A 252 -85.74 -65.89 7.00
C SER A 252 -86.66 -66.80 6.16
N ASN A 253 -87.80 -66.27 5.72
CA ASN A 253 -88.74 -66.99 4.85
C ASN A 253 -88.25 -67.09 3.38
N PHE A 254 -86.96 -66.83 3.14
CA PHE A 254 -86.39 -66.91 1.81
C PHE A 254 -86.08 -68.37 1.49
N ASP A 255 -86.87 -68.97 0.61
CA ASP A 255 -86.62 -70.31 0.07
C ASP A 255 -86.23 -70.20 -1.41
N SER A 256 -84.95 -70.37 -1.67
CA SER A 256 -84.43 -70.43 -3.03
C SER A 256 -84.72 -71.81 -3.63
N GLY A 257 -85.96 -72.05 -4.04
CA GLY A 257 -86.40 -73.32 -4.66
C GLY A 257 -85.77 -73.65 -6.03
N SER A 258 -84.69 -72.98 -6.42
CA SER A 258 -83.98 -73.19 -7.69
C SER A 258 -82.46 -73.18 -7.48
N ASN A 259 -81.77 -74.14 -8.10
CA ASN A 259 -80.30 -74.26 -8.16
C ASN A 259 -79.59 -73.07 -8.85
N THR A 260 -80.34 -72.06 -9.30
CA THR A 260 -79.82 -70.85 -9.96
C THR A 260 -80.14 -69.56 -9.19
N SER A 261 -80.40 -69.65 -7.89
CA SER A 261 -80.81 -68.50 -7.08
C SER A 261 -79.62 -67.78 -6.43
N ILE A 262 -79.78 -66.46 -6.26
CA ILE A 262 -78.78 -65.44 -5.92
C ILE A 262 -77.98 -65.69 -4.61
N ASN A 263 -78.43 -66.60 -3.72
CA ASN A 263 -77.78 -66.91 -2.43
C ASN A 263 -77.30 -68.37 -2.33
N SER A 264 -76.92 -68.96 -3.46
CA SER A 264 -76.25 -70.26 -3.50
C SER A 264 -74.89 -70.15 -4.16
N ILE A 265 -73.91 -70.83 -3.59
CA ILE A 265 -72.56 -70.93 -4.14
C ILE A 265 -72.36 -72.33 -4.72
N LEU A 266 -71.79 -72.38 -5.92
CA LEU A 266 -71.30 -73.62 -6.50
C LEU A 266 -69.96 -73.96 -5.85
N LEU A 267 -69.81 -75.21 -5.43
CA LEU A 267 -68.60 -75.79 -4.91
C LEU A 267 -68.27 -77.04 -5.72
N ASN A 268 -67.02 -77.18 -6.17
CA ASN A 268 -66.53 -78.40 -6.80
C ASN A 268 -65.01 -78.49 -6.61
N SER A 269 -64.43 -79.67 -6.85
CA SER A 269 -63.00 -79.89 -6.59
C SER A 269 -62.05 -79.24 -7.60
N THR A 270 -62.53 -78.83 -8.79
CA THR A 270 -61.70 -78.39 -9.92
C THR A 270 -61.69 -76.89 -10.13
N ASP A 271 -62.86 -76.28 -10.27
CA ASP A 271 -63.05 -74.87 -10.66
C ASP A 271 -63.35 -73.96 -9.45
N ASN A 272 -64.11 -74.47 -8.46
CA ASN A 272 -64.55 -73.68 -7.30
C ASN A 272 -64.33 -74.46 -5.98
N PRO A 273 -63.07 -74.78 -5.62
CA PRO A 273 -62.76 -75.52 -4.39
C PRO A 273 -63.04 -74.70 -3.13
N SER A 274 -63.18 -73.38 -3.25
CA SER A 274 -63.65 -72.50 -2.19
C SER A 274 -64.44 -71.34 -2.76
N SER A 275 -65.59 -71.05 -2.16
CA SER A 275 -66.46 -69.95 -2.56
C SER A 275 -66.84 -69.13 -1.33
N PHE A 276 -67.02 -67.83 -1.53
CA PHE A 276 -67.32 -66.88 -0.46
C PHE A 276 -68.76 -66.40 -0.55
N MET A 277 -69.36 -66.14 0.61
CA MET A 277 -70.72 -65.65 0.71
C MET A 277 -70.79 -64.55 1.77
N LEU A 278 -71.41 -63.43 1.41
CA LEU A 278 -71.60 -62.29 2.29
C LEU A 278 -73.08 -62.23 2.68
N LEU A 279 -73.35 -62.30 3.98
CA LEU A 279 -74.71 -62.22 4.52
C LEU A 279 -74.71 -61.65 5.93
N GLN A 280 -75.91 -61.37 6.44
CA GLN A 280 -76.10 -60.98 7.83
C GLN A 280 -76.51 -62.19 8.68
N THR A 281 -75.96 -62.29 9.89
CA THR A 281 -76.49 -63.15 10.95
C THR A 281 -77.80 -62.58 11.50
N ASP A 282 -78.56 -63.40 12.22
CA ASP A 282 -79.61 -62.90 13.10
C ASP A 282 -79.02 -62.24 14.36
N SER A 283 -79.88 -61.78 15.27
CA SER A 283 -79.46 -61.18 16.54
C SER A 283 -78.74 -62.15 17.49
N GLY A 284 -78.79 -63.47 17.23
CA GLY A 284 -78.09 -64.49 17.99
C GLY A 284 -76.70 -64.84 17.43
N GLY A 285 -76.31 -64.28 16.28
CA GLY A 285 -75.09 -64.68 15.58
C GLY A 285 -75.27 -65.95 14.73
N MET A 286 -76.51 -66.30 14.37
CA MET A 286 -76.85 -67.51 13.64
C MET A 286 -77.15 -67.21 12.17
N ILE A 287 -76.85 -68.17 11.31
CA ILE A 287 -77.37 -68.26 9.94
C ILE A 287 -77.97 -69.64 9.73
N GLU A 288 -78.64 -69.87 8.61
CA GLU A 288 -79.04 -71.21 8.20
C GLU A 288 -78.29 -71.60 6.92
N GLN A 289 -77.94 -72.87 6.83
CA GLN A 289 -77.29 -73.46 5.65
C GLN A 289 -78.00 -74.75 5.23
N ARG A 290 -77.92 -75.06 3.94
CA ARG A 290 -78.28 -76.36 3.38
C ARG A 290 -77.55 -76.63 2.08
N GLU A 291 -77.53 -77.89 1.66
CA GLU A 291 -77.25 -78.28 0.28
C GLU A 291 -78.54 -78.34 -0.55
N THR A 292 -78.52 -77.83 -1.78
CA THR A 292 -79.65 -77.93 -2.72
C THR A 292 -79.47 -79.00 -3.79
N SER A 293 -78.24 -79.48 -4.02
CA SER A 293 -77.89 -80.44 -5.07
C SER A 293 -78.03 -81.92 -4.70
N ALA A 294 -78.36 -82.24 -3.45
CA ALA A 294 -78.52 -83.61 -2.92
C ALA A 294 -77.29 -84.55 -3.08
N ASN A 295 -76.08 -84.00 -3.21
CA ASN A 295 -74.83 -84.75 -3.41
C ASN A 295 -74.07 -85.05 -2.11
N ASN A 296 -74.63 -84.70 -0.94
CA ASN A 296 -74.06 -84.90 0.39
C ASN A 296 -72.66 -84.28 0.56
N ALA A 297 -72.52 -83.03 0.14
CA ALA A 297 -71.26 -82.30 0.09
C ALA A 297 -70.56 -82.22 1.44
N ASN A 298 -69.32 -82.70 1.52
CA ASN A 298 -68.46 -82.48 2.67
C ASN A 298 -67.73 -81.14 2.50
N VAL A 299 -67.94 -80.21 3.43
CA VAL A 299 -67.39 -78.86 3.35
C VAL A 299 -66.82 -78.38 4.68
N THR A 300 -65.95 -77.39 4.61
CA THR A 300 -65.52 -76.58 5.75
C THR A 300 -66.03 -75.16 5.55
N ALA A 301 -66.79 -74.64 6.52
CA ALA A 301 -67.18 -73.23 6.55
C ALA A 301 -66.30 -72.47 7.54
N SER A 302 -65.75 -71.34 7.10
CA SER A 302 -64.94 -70.44 7.93
C SER A 302 -65.49 -69.02 7.84
N VAL A 303 -65.59 -68.32 8.97
CA VAL A 303 -65.75 -66.86 8.97
C VAL A 303 -64.41 -66.24 8.62
N VAL A 304 -64.36 -65.46 7.53
CA VAL A 304 -63.12 -64.80 7.09
C VAL A 304 -63.09 -63.29 7.34
N PHE A 305 -64.28 -62.71 7.52
CA PHE A 305 -64.46 -61.33 7.89
C PHE A 305 -65.79 -61.20 8.61
N TYR A 306 -65.85 -60.36 9.64
CA TYR A 306 -67.11 -59.89 10.16
C TYR A 306 -67.04 -58.42 10.52
N LEU A 307 -68.19 -57.77 10.37
CA LEU A 307 -68.46 -56.43 10.82
C LEU A 307 -69.66 -56.50 11.76
N ASN A 308 -69.38 -56.28 13.03
CA ASN A 308 -70.44 -56.07 14.01
C ASN A 308 -71.04 -54.68 13.78
N GLN A 309 -72.35 -54.63 13.56
CA GLN A 309 -73.11 -53.38 13.60
C GLN A 309 -73.58 -53.12 15.03
#